data_AF-A0A1Q3EPV1-F1
#
_entry.id   AF-A0A1Q3EPV1-F1
#
_cell.length_a   1.000
_cell.length_b   1.000
_cell.length_c   1.000
_cell.angle_alpha   90.00
_cell.angle_beta   90.00
_cell.angle_gamma   90.00
#
_symmetry.space_group_name_H-M   'P 1'
#
loop_
_entity.id
_entity.type
_entity.pdbx_description
1 polymer ?
#
loop_
_entity_poly.entity_id
_entity_poly.type
_entity_poly.pdbx_seq_one_letter_code
_entity_poly.pdbx_strand_id
1 'polypeptide(L)'
;MFNGPYQRLAPNVSPLSWQNASLRVKQFIGTGRRRLIVICVSLFLLLSISFIHPTTRRLSRSFYYDLPSNFKAEGKSARLGFGPPTWAQLKQWEDELPQHNLDLPFPEGRTGRYVKFSNQIKMLGWNNVFNELLMNSFLAYKSKRAYVFQDYVWKPEYYSWPQSESFEWPPHTPLNAIIAGPTAGGLWDPGDDAPRSVSEKWFDVVCPREERRILNTREVKPDIAWLMGDEIFEAWRKVLTEAPERCIEIVPADDDNFPQTFDLWLWGSFRVLPLWKPFSESPISRLLATSPIVNSAVDRNEYLFLPHGPRPAHPVSHNPYDRMLAMHVRRGDFKDACIGLATWNSTYYSWNLLDFLPDHFEPPAGGSWGWNTPENTEKYMEHCLPTFDGIVKKVKDSKEDYIRAGGSKGDQRTLDVLYLLTNEESEWLDQLKDTLRKDEEQRSLSGMGGLLSPATLSIDDWQMEKSPSASVFIESPIINHYLLSSRLFGSG
;
A
#
# COMPACT_ATOMS: atom_id res chain seq x y z
N MET A 1 -64.87 1.94 6.57
CA MET A 1 -66.07 1.06 6.66
C MET A 1 -65.61 -0.34 6.28
N PHE A 2 -65.08 -1.14 7.21
CA PHE A 2 -65.78 -2.20 7.96
C PHE A 2 -66.62 -3.15 7.09
N ASN A 3 -66.16 -4.40 6.91
CA ASN A 3 -66.80 -5.61 7.48
C ASN A 3 -66.04 -6.92 7.15
N GLY A 4 -65.87 -7.78 8.16
CA GLY A 4 -65.23 -9.11 8.10
C GLY A 4 -66.17 -10.24 7.61
N PRO A 5 -65.96 -11.54 7.96
CA PRO A 5 -65.71 -11.99 9.34
C PRO A 5 -64.67 -13.13 9.54
N TYR A 6 -64.41 -13.35 10.84
CA TYR A 6 -63.68 -14.43 11.51
C TYR A 6 -64.22 -15.85 11.26
N GLN A 7 -63.33 -16.84 11.28
CA GLN A 7 -63.59 -18.15 11.88
C GLN A 7 -62.32 -18.70 12.57
N ARG A 8 -62.48 -19.10 13.85
CA ARG A 8 -61.52 -19.83 14.69
C ARG A 8 -61.78 -21.34 14.55
N LEU A 9 -60.76 -22.16 14.82
CA LEU A 9 -60.72 -23.13 15.95
C LEU A 9 -59.31 -23.78 16.06
N ALA A 10 -58.89 -24.01 17.31
CA ALA A 10 -57.59 -24.50 17.81
C ALA A 10 -57.63 -26.06 18.00
N PRO A 11 -56.78 -26.77 18.80
CA PRO A 11 -55.61 -26.39 19.64
C PRO A 11 -54.43 -27.41 19.71
N ASN A 12 -53.33 -27.03 20.38
CA ASN A 12 -52.61 -27.79 21.44
C ASN A 12 -51.10 -27.55 21.46
N VAL A 13 -50.62 -26.61 22.28
CA VAL A 13 -49.36 -26.76 23.03
C VAL A 13 -49.53 -26.03 24.37
N SER A 14 -49.39 -26.74 25.48
CA SER A 14 -49.46 -26.21 26.84
C SER A 14 -48.14 -25.58 27.29
N PRO A 15 -48.13 -24.40 27.94
CA PRO A 15 -46.97 -23.92 28.69
C PRO A 15 -47.24 -23.96 30.20
N LEU A 16 -46.65 -24.93 30.89
CA LEU A 16 -46.59 -25.00 32.35
C LEU A 16 -45.11 -24.96 32.79
N SER A 17 -44.54 -23.76 32.95
CA SER A 17 -43.30 -23.57 33.71
C SER A 17 -43.01 -22.11 34.11
N TRP A 18 -44.02 -21.33 34.53
CA TRP A 18 -43.76 -19.97 35.06
C TRP A 18 -44.62 -19.57 36.27
N GLN A 19 -45.05 -20.54 37.09
CA GLN A 19 -45.85 -20.23 38.29
C GLN A 19 -45.06 -19.99 39.59
N ASN A 20 -43.74 -20.20 39.63
CA ASN A 20 -42.95 -20.02 40.86
C ASN A 20 -41.91 -18.90 40.79
N ALA A 21 -42.30 -17.70 40.34
CA ALA A 21 -41.51 -16.48 40.52
C ALA A 21 -42.20 -15.56 41.53
N SER A 22 -41.48 -15.18 42.59
CA SER A 22 -42.01 -14.39 43.70
C SER A 22 -42.60 -13.04 43.26
N LEU A 23 -43.68 -12.62 43.92
CA LEU A 23 -44.43 -11.40 43.60
C LEU A 23 -43.58 -10.11 43.59
N ARG A 24 -42.39 -10.11 44.21
CA ARG A 24 -41.47 -8.95 44.20
C ARG A 24 -40.74 -8.72 42.88
N VAL A 25 -40.54 -9.75 42.05
CA VAL A 25 -39.85 -9.58 40.75
C VAL A 25 -40.81 -9.02 39.68
N LYS A 26 -42.10 -9.34 39.78
CA LYS A 26 -43.12 -8.85 38.83
C LYS A 26 -43.46 -7.37 38.99
N GLN A 27 -43.22 -6.77 40.17
CA GLN A 27 -43.45 -5.34 40.41
C GLN A 27 -42.27 -4.43 40.00
N PHE A 28 -41.05 -4.96 39.89
CA PHE A 28 -39.88 -4.16 39.50
C PHE A 28 -39.74 -3.99 37.98
N ILE A 29 -40.34 -4.89 37.20
CA ILE A 29 -40.28 -4.85 35.73
C ILE A 29 -41.58 -4.26 35.17
N GLY A 30 -41.76 -2.96 35.38
CA GLY A 30 -42.86 -2.17 34.87
C GLY A 30 -42.99 -2.19 33.33
N THR A 31 -44.15 -1.73 32.86
CA THR A 31 -44.60 -1.49 31.47
C THR A 31 -43.49 -1.53 30.40
N GLY A 32 -43.75 -2.14 29.23
CA GLY A 32 -42.77 -2.43 28.17
C GLY A 32 -41.74 -1.33 27.83
N ARG A 33 -42.11 -0.05 28.00
CA ARG A 33 -41.20 1.09 27.85
C ARG A 33 -40.04 1.12 28.85
N ARG A 34 -40.25 0.72 30.12
CA ARG A 34 -39.18 0.62 31.14
C ARG A 34 -38.25 -0.57 30.87
N ARG A 35 -38.77 -1.68 30.34
CA ARG A 35 -37.93 -2.81 29.88
C ARG A 35 -37.00 -2.38 28.77
N LEU A 36 -37.52 -1.64 27.79
CA LEU A 36 -36.71 -1.13 26.68
C LEU A 36 -35.61 -0.19 27.17
N ILE A 37 -35.93 0.73 28.09
CA ILE A 37 -34.92 1.65 28.67
C ILE A 37 -33.82 0.89 29.41
N VAL A 38 -34.17 -0.10 30.24
CA VAL A 38 -33.16 -0.90 30.96
C VAL A 38 -32.28 -1.67 29.98
N ILE A 39 -32.85 -2.29 28.94
CA ILE A 39 -32.08 -2.98 27.90
C ILE A 39 -31.16 -2.01 27.16
N CYS A 40 -31.65 -0.84 26.74
CA CYS A 40 -30.84 0.17 26.07
C CYS A 40 -29.71 0.70 26.96
N VAL A 41 -29.96 0.96 28.24
CA VAL A 41 -28.94 1.42 29.20
C VAL A 41 -27.90 0.32 29.47
N SER A 42 -28.32 -0.94 29.61
CA SER A 42 -27.40 -2.06 29.77
C SER A 42 -26.54 -2.29 28.52
N LEU A 43 -27.12 -2.20 27.32
CA LEU A 43 -26.37 -2.28 26.06
C LEU A 43 -25.40 -1.10 25.92
N PHE A 44 -25.83 0.11 26.26
CA PHE A 44 -24.97 1.28 26.23
C PHE A 44 -23.81 1.16 27.22
N LEU A 45 -24.05 0.68 28.46
CA LEU A 45 -22.99 0.44 29.44
C LEU A 45 -22.03 -0.66 29.00
N LEU A 46 -22.52 -1.75 28.41
CA LEU A 46 -21.68 -2.82 27.85
C LEU A 46 -20.81 -2.31 26.68
N LEU A 47 -21.39 -1.52 25.77
CA LEU A 47 -20.66 -0.84 24.71
C LEU A 47 -19.61 0.12 25.29
N SER A 48 -19.99 0.94 26.27
CA SER A 48 -19.08 1.88 26.94
C SER A 48 -17.88 1.17 27.57
N ILE A 49 -18.12 0.06 28.27
CA ILE A 49 -17.06 -0.76 28.89
C ILE A 49 -16.14 -1.35 27.82
N SER A 50 -16.68 -1.77 26.66
CA SER A 50 -15.87 -2.27 25.55
C SER A 50 -14.92 -1.19 24.98
N PHE A 51 -15.30 0.10 25.05
CA PHE A 51 -14.47 1.23 24.62
C PHE A 51 -13.49 1.73 25.68
N ILE A 52 -13.72 1.50 26.97
CA ILE A 52 -12.92 2.09 28.07
C ILE A 52 -11.85 1.12 28.59
N HIS A 53 -12.11 -0.19 28.62
CA HIS A 53 -11.19 -1.14 29.25
C HIS A 53 -10.12 -1.67 28.27
N PRO A 54 -8.80 -1.58 28.58
CA PRO A 54 -7.71 -1.97 27.68
C PRO A 54 -7.79 -3.42 27.21
N THR A 55 -8.21 -4.33 28.09
CA THR A 55 -8.32 -5.77 27.80
C THR A 55 -9.45 -6.08 26.81
N THR A 56 -10.60 -5.39 26.90
CA THR A 56 -11.70 -5.56 25.94
C THR A 56 -11.41 -4.86 24.62
N ARG A 57 -10.66 -3.75 24.60
CA ARG A 57 -10.12 -3.20 23.34
C ARG A 57 -9.19 -4.19 22.64
N ARG A 58 -8.30 -4.85 23.39
CA ARG A 58 -7.41 -5.90 22.86
C ARG A 58 -8.20 -7.09 22.29
N LEU A 59 -9.24 -7.53 23.00
CA LEU A 59 -10.16 -8.57 22.55
C LEU A 59 -11.03 -8.13 21.36
N SER A 60 -11.48 -6.88 21.28
CA SER A 60 -12.23 -6.37 20.12
C SER A 60 -11.34 -6.16 18.91
N ARG A 61 -10.09 -5.73 19.09
CA ARG A 61 -9.08 -5.69 18.03
C ARG A 61 -8.77 -7.10 17.55
N SER A 62 -8.53 -8.05 18.46
CA SER A 62 -8.41 -9.47 18.10
C SER A 62 -9.67 -9.95 17.37
N PHE A 63 -10.90 -9.64 17.80
CA PHE A 63 -12.10 -10.03 17.05
C PHE A 63 -12.26 -9.32 15.69
N TYR A 64 -11.79 -8.08 15.54
CA TYR A 64 -11.89 -7.32 14.29
C TYR A 64 -10.81 -7.72 13.28
N TYR A 65 -9.64 -8.18 13.76
CA TYR A 65 -8.54 -8.69 12.94
C TYR A 65 -8.55 -10.22 12.78
N ASP A 66 -9.19 -10.96 13.70
CA ASP A 66 -9.35 -12.43 13.71
C ASP A 66 -10.80 -12.86 13.37
N LEU A 67 -11.60 -12.00 12.73
CA LEU A 67 -12.83 -12.49 12.10
C LEU A 67 -12.42 -13.60 11.13
N PRO A 68 -12.94 -14.83 11.27
CA PRO A 68 -12.61 -15.90 10.35
C PRO A 68 -13.01 -15.42 8.96
N SER A 69 -12.03 -15.27 8.08
CA SER A 69 -12.21 -15.10 6.66
C SER A 69 -12.85 -16.38 6.10
N ASN A 70 -14.12 -16.59 6.41
CA ASN A 70 -14.98 -17.52 5.69
C ASN A 70 -15.27 -17.03 4.25
N PHE A 71 -14.66 -15.91 3.84
CA PHE A 71 -14.33 -15.69 2.45
C PHE A 71 -13.27 -16.70 2.03
N LYS A 72 -13.75 -17.89 1.65
CA LYS A 72 -13.07 -18.72 0.67
C LYS A 72 -12.78 -17.84 -0.54
N ALA A 73 -11.57 -17.32 -0.62
CA ALA A 73 -10.96 -17.00 -1.89
C ALA A 73 -10.75 -18.36 -2.61
N GLU A 74 -11.83 -18.88 -3.20
CA GLU A 74 -11.79 -19.89 -4.26
C GLU A 74 -11.36 -19.24 -5.60
N GLY A 75 -10.71 -18.08 -5.55
CA GLY A 75 -9.85 -17.61 -6.63
C GLY A 75 -8.65 -18.53 -6.69
N LYS A 76 -8.55 -19.30 -7.77
CA LYS A 76 -7.35 -20.05 -8.12
C LYS A 76 -6.24 -19.04 -8.43
N SER A 77 -5.66 -18.41 -7.41
CA SER A 77 -4.29 -17.91 -7.53
C SER A 77 -3.50 -19.08 -8.08
N ALA A 78 -2.96 -18.91 -9.29
CA ALA A 78 -2.20 -19.94 -9.97
C ALA A 78 -1.13 -20.40 -8.99
N ARG A 79 -1.34 -21.57 -8.38
CA ARG A 79 -0.43 -22.09 -7.35
C ARG A 79 0.91 -22.21 -8.04
N LEU A 80 1.83 -21.34 -7.66
CA LEU A 80 3.23 -21.49 -7.99
C LEU A 80 3.61 -22.91 -7.56
N GLY A 81 4.17 -23.72 -8.46
CA GLY A 81 4.43 -25.15 -8.22
C GLY A 81 5.49 -25.45 -7.13
N PHE A 82 5.82 -24.45 -6.31
CA PHE A 82 6.90 -24.42 -5.34
C PHE A 82 6.48 -23.58 -4.13
N GLY A 83 7.00 -23.95 -2.96
CA GLY A 83 6.77 -23.21 -1.72
C GLY A 83 7.42 -21.83 -1.72
N PRO A 84 7.20 -21.02 -0.67
CA PRO A 84 7.80 -19.69 -0.59
C PRO A 84 9.33 -19.74 -0.65
N PRO A 85 10.00 -18.65 -1.06
CA PRO A 85 11.45 -18.55 -1.01
C PRO A 85 11.94 -18.48 0.45
N THR A 86 13.05 -19.16 0.75
CA THR A 86 13.65 -19.16 2.10
C THR A 86 14.44 -17.88 2.40
N TRP A 87 14.84 -17.16 1.35
CA TRP A 87 15.71 -15.99 1.39
C TRP A 87 17.08 -16.18 2.07
N ALA A 88 17.49 -17.41 2.39
CA ALA A 88 18.69 -17.66 3.18
C ALA A 88 19.97 -17.06 2.57
N GLN A 89 20.17 -17.21 1.26
CA GLN A 89 21.33 -16.64 0.55
C GLN A 89 21.29 -15.10 0.54
N LEU A 90 20.10 -14.52 0.42
CA LEU A 90 19.95 -13.07 0.40
C LEU A 90 20.20 -12.48 1.80
N LYS A 91 19.69 -13.14 2.85
CA LYS A 91 19.94 -12.76 4.25
C LYS A 91 21.43 -12.88 4.59
N GLN A 92 22.12 -13.91 4.10
CA GLN A 92 23.57 -14.02 4.25
C GLN A 92 24.31 -12.89 3.54
N TRP A 93 23.96 -12.57 2.30
CA TRP A 93 24.54 -11.44 1.57
C TRP A 93 24.28 -10.11 2.31
N GLU A 94 23.08 -9.94 2.87
CA GLU A 94 22.72 -8.76 3.66
C GLU A 94 23.57 -8.64 4.93
N ASP A 95 23.86 -9.76 5.62
CA ASP A 95 24.76 -9.81 6.79
C ASP A 95 26.21 -9.40 6.46
N GLU A 96 26.61 -9.53 5.18
CA GLU A 96 27.95 -9.25 4.68
C GLU A 96 28.06 -7.86 4.01
N LEU A 97 27.03 -7.00 4.15
CA LEU A 97 27.05 -5.66 3.58
C LEU A 97 28.27 -4.87 4.07
N PRO A 98 28.95 -4.07 3.22
CA PRO A 98 30.21 -3.43 3.60
C PRO A 98 30.11 -2.48 4.80
N GLN A 99 28.94 -1.88 5.03
CA GLN A 99 28.64 -1.02 6.17
C GLN A 99 28.34 -1.80 7.47
N HIS A 100 28.20 -3.12 7.40
CA HIS A 100 28.06 -4.01 8.56
C HIS A 100 29.42 -4.35 9.16
N ASN A 101 30.17 -3.32 9.52
CA ASN A 101 31.50 -3.44 10.09
C ASN A 101 31.69 -2.39 11.19
N LEU A 102 32.00 -2.85 12.41
CA LEU A 102 32.18 -1.98 13.59
C LEU A 102 33.42 -1.08 13.51
N ASP A 103 34.42 -1.46 12.71
CA ASP A 103 35.72 -0.78 12.61
C ASP A 103 35.72 0.36 11.58
N LEU A 104 34.59 0.60 10.91
CA LEU A 104 34.43 1.74 10.01
C LEU A 104 34.52 3.08 10.78
N PRO A 105 35.11 4.11 10.16
CA PRO A 105 35.13 5.44 10.75
C PRO A 105 33.74 6.07 10.74
N PHE A 106 33.58 7.13 11.53
CA PHE A 106 32.41 8.01 11.43
C PHE A 106 32.19 8.45 9.96
N PRO A 107 30.95 8.45 9.44
CA PRO A 107 29.68 8.35 10.17
C PRO A 107 29.12 6.93 10.34
N GLU A 108 29.91 5.90 10.08
CA GLU A 108 29.52 4.49 10.19
C GLU A 108 30.24 3.79 11.36
N GLY A 109 30.11 2.47 11.43
CA GLY A 109 30.75 1.65 12.45
C GLY A 109 30.28 1.95 13.86
N ARG A 110 31.13 1.63 14.85
CA ARG A 110 30.80 1.75 16.29
C ARG A 110 30.45 3.18 16.71
N THR A 111 31.00 4.17 16.02
CA THR A 111 30.79 5.60 16.32
C THR A 111 29.72 6.26 15.44
N GLY A 112 29.13 5.51 14.52
CA GLY A 112 28.09 6.00 13.62
C GLY A 112 26.79 6.35 14.33
N ARG A 113 25.93 7.12 13.64
CA ARG A 113 24.59 7.48 14.14
C ARG A 113 23.54 6.73 13.35
N TYR A 114 22.57 6.15 14.05
CA TYR A 114 21.56 5.25 13.51
C TYR A 114 20.16 5.67 13.97
N VAL A 115 19.14 5.41 13.15
CA VAL A 115 17.74 5.58 13.53
C VAL A 115 16.89 4.42 13.00
N LYS A 116 16.22 3.75 13.94
CA LYS A 116 15.23 2.71 13.66
C LYS A 116 13.82 3.23 13.86
N PHE A 117 12.94 2.96 12.90
CA PHE A 117 11.53 3.29 12.96
C PHE A 117 10.73 2.01 13.26
N SER A 118 10.64 1.64 14.54
CA SER A 118 9.86 0.48 15.00
C SER A 118 8.35 0.72 14.90
N ASN A 119 7.93 1.98 14.70
CA ASN A 119 6.56 2.40 14.38
C ASN A 119 6.18 2.32 12.89
N GLN A 120 7.10 1.93 12.01
CA GLN A 120 6.84 1.75 10.57
C GLN A 120 5.71 0.73 10.34
N ILE A 121 4.87 0.99 9.33
CA ILE A 121 3.77 0.12 8.90
C ILE A 121 4.30 -1.29 8.59
N LYS A 122 3.55 -2.26 9.12
CA LYS A 122 3.67 -3.69 8.85
C LYS A 122 2.27 -4.24 8.56
N MET A 123 2.17 -5.38 7.87
CA MET A 123 0.90 -6.06 7.60
C MET A 123 -0.13 -5.20 6.86
N LEU A 124 0.34 -4.38 5.92
CA LEU A 124 -0.51 -3.55 5.06
C LEU A 124 -0.03 -3.64 3.61
N GLY A 125 -0.77 -3.08 2.67
CA GLY A 125 -0.41 -3.13 1.25
C GLY A 125 0.95 -2.47 0.99
N TRP A 126 1.74 -3.06 0.08
CA TRP A 126 3.11 -2.66 -0.21
C TRP A 126 3.25 -1.16 -0.47
N ASN A 127 2.36 -0.54 -1.26
CA ASN A 127 2.42 0.88 -1.58
C ASN A 127 2.40 1.78 -0.33
N ASN A 128 1.69 1.38 0.73
CA ASN A 128 1.59 2.17 1.95
C ASN A 128 2.86 2.02 2.79
N VAL A 129 3.38 0.79 2.90
CA VAL A 129 4.68 0.55 3.55
C VAL A 129 5.79 1.26 2.79
N PHE A 130 5.77 1.21 1.47
CA PHE A 130 6.80 1.77 0.62
C PHE A 130 6.90 3.30 0.73
N ASN A 131 5.76 3.99 0.73
CA ASN A 131 5.71 5.44 0.93
C ASN A 131 6.33 5.85 2.27
N GLU A 132 5.94 5.16 3.35
CA GLU A 132 6.46 5.47 4.68
C GLU A 132 7.95 5.13 4.79
N LEU A 133 8.36 3.96 4.28
CA LEU A 133 9.74 3.50 4.27
C LEU A 133 10.68 4.49 3.55
N LEU A 134 10.27 5.00 2.38
CA LEU A 134 11.06 6.01 1.65
C LEU A 134 11.11 7.34 2.41
N MET A 135 10.00 7.75 3.04
CA MET A 135 9.99 9.00 3.81
C MET A 135 10.80 8.90 5.11
N ASN A 136 10.77 7.76 5.80
CA ASN A 136 11.60 7.47 6.96
C ASN A 136 13.10 7.44 6.58
N SER A 137 13.43 6.83 5.45
CA SER A 137 14.79 6.83 4.90
C SER A 137 15.25 8.25 4.53
N PHE A 138 14.39 9.06 3.92
CA PHE A 138 14.65 10.46 3.61
C PHE A 138 14.86 11.31 4.87
N LEU A 139 14.05 11.09 5.91
CA LEU A 139 14.21 11.75 7.19
C LEU A 139 15.53 11.36 7.89
N ALA A 140 15.90 10.08 7.86
CA ALA A 140 17.18 9.60 8.40
C ALA A 140 18.37 10.25 7.67
N TYR A 141 18.33 10.26 6.33
CA TYR A 141 19.31 10.91 5.47
C TYR A 141 19.47 12.41 5.83
N LYS A 142 18.36 13.16 5.90
CA LYS A 142 18.37 14.58 6.27
C LYS A 142 18.78 14.86 7.71
N SER A 143 18.72 13.84 8.57
CA SER A 143 19.17 13.91 9.97
C SER A 143 20.60 13.42 10.17
N LYS A 144 21.31 13.07 9.08
CA LYS A 144 22.69 12.50 9.10
C LYS A 144 22.78 11.26 10.00
N ARG A 145 21.81 10.36 9.84
CA ARG A 145 21.74 9.06 10.53
C ARG A 145 21.54 7.94 9.51
N ALA A 146 22.18 6.80 9.73
CA ALA A 146 21.92 5.59 8.97
C ALA A 146 20.49 5.15 9.24
N TYR A 147 19.72 4.99 8.17
CA TYR A 147 18.40 4.38 8.24
C TYR A 147 18.55 2.89 8.56
N VAL A 148 17.74 2.39 9.49
CA VAL A 148 17.68 0.97 9.81
C VAL A 148 16.53 0.36 9.01
N PHE A 149 16.88 -0.32 7.92
CA PHE A 149 15.87 -0.94 7.08
C PHE A 149 15.40 -2.27 7.66
N GLN A 150 14.14 -2.59 7.39
CA GLN A 150 13.43 -3.75 7.93
C GLN A 150 12.81 -4.54 6.78
N ASP A 151 12.58 -5.83 7.01
CA ASP A 151 11.84 -6.68 6.08
C ASP A 151 10.42 -6.16 5.85
N TYR A 152 9.87 -6.44 4.67
CA TYR A 152 8.45 -6.26 4.41
C TYR A 152 7.66 -7.39 5.08
N VAL A 153 6.88 -7.03 6.09
CA VAL A 153 6.00 -7.95 6.82
C VAL A 153 4.63 -7.96 6.13
N TRP A 154 4.28 -9.12 5.58
CA TRP A 154 3.06 -9.28 4.80
C TRP A 154 1.79 -9.21 5.65
N LYS A 155 0.74 -8.64 5.06
CA LYS A 155 -0.62 -8.92 5.49
C LYS A 155 -0.96 -10.35 5.01
N PRO A 156 -1.51 -11.23 5.86
CA PRO A 156 -1.86 -12.60 5.47
C PRO A 156 -2.60 -12.72 4.14
N GLU A 157 -3.60 -11.86 3.91
CA GLU A 157 -4.43 -11.91 2.70
C GLU A 157 -3.70 -11.49 1.42
N TYR A 158 -2.51 -10.88 1.53
CA TYR A 158 -1.72 -10.43 0.39
C TYR A 158 -0.57 -11.38 0.07
N TYR A 159 -0.32 -12.39 0.90
CA TYR A 159 0.77 -13.32 0.68
C TYR A 159 0.37 -14.38 -0.35
N SER A 160 1.25 -14.63 -1.32
CA SER A 160 0.95 -15.53 -2.45
C SER A 160 0.86 -17.01 -2.08
N TRP A 161 1.39 -17.41 -0.92
CA TRP A 161 1.38 -18.80 -0.46
C TRP A 161 0.40 -19.01 0.70
N PRO A 162 -0.19 -20.21 0.81
CA PRO A 162 -1.03 -20.52 1.96
C PRO A 162 -0.20 -20.49 3.25
N GLN A 163 -0.87 -20.17 4.36
CA GLN A 163 -0.23 -20.12 5.68
C GLN A 163 0.50 -21.43 6.05
N SER A 164 0.02 -22.58 5.57
CA SER A 164 0.65 -23.90 5.80
C SER A 164 2.03 -24.05 5.17
N GLU A 165 2.37 -23.24 4.18
CA GLU A 165 3.66 -23.27 3.48
C GLU A 165 4.61 -22.17 3.96
N SER A 166 4.14 -21.23 4.77
CA SER A 166 4.96 -20.11 5.23
C SER A 166 6.01 -20.56 6.26
N PHE A 167 7.25 -20.09 6.08
CA PHE A 167 8.35 -20.39 7.00
C PHE A 167 8.27 -19.61 8.32
N GLU A 168 7.58 -18.47 8.32
CA GLU A 168 7.43 -17.60 9.47
C GLU A 168 6.05 -16.91 9.45
N TRP A 169 5.51 -16.58 10.62
CA TRP A 169 4.19 -15.96 10.72
C TRP A 169 4.21 -14.69 11.58
N PRO A 170 3.84 -13.53 11.02
CA PRO A 170 3.48 -13.30 9.62
C PRO A 170 4.65 -13.54 8.64
N PRO A 171 4.39 -13.79 7.34
CA PRO A 171 5.45 -13.98 6.37
C PRO A 171 6.27 -12.70 6.17
N HIS A 172 7.59 -12.81 6.01
CA HIS A 172 8.43 -11.66 5.67
C HIS A 172 9.16 -11.84 4.33
N THR A 173 9.43 -10.72 3.66
CA THR A 173 10.31 -10.63 2.51
C THR A 173 11.40 -9.61 2.80
N PRO A 174 12.69 -9.97 2.68
CA PRO A 174 13.78 -9.01 2.85
C PRO A 174 13.61 -7.80 1.94
N LEU A 175 13.90 -6.61 2.45
CA LEU A 175 13.73 -5.39 1.66
C LEU A 175 14.58 -5.43 0.37
N ASN A 176 15.79 -5.98 0.47
CA ASN A 176 16.71 -6.21 -0.63
C ASN A 176 16.21 -7.21 -1.68
N ALA A 177 15.14 -7.96 -1.39
CA ALA A 177 14.46 -8.79 -2.39
C ALA A 177 13.52 -7.98 -3.27
N ILE A 178 13.08 -6.80 -2.82
CA ILE A 178 12.05 -5.97 -3.50
C ILE A 178 12.69 -4.75 -4.14
N ILE A 179 13.54 -4.02 -3.40
CA ILE A 179 14.16 -2.77 -3.85
C ILE A 179 15.68 -2.81 -3.69
N ALA A 180 16.34 -1.87 -4.36
CA ALA A 180 17.75 -1.55 -4.23
C ALA A 180 17.93 -0.03 -4.11
N GLY A 181 19.17 0.39 -3.87
CA GLY A 181 19.51 1.79 -3.61
C GLY A 181 19.74 2.07 -2.13
N PRO A 182 20.00 3.34 -1.75
CA PRO A 182 20.46 3.68 -0.41
C PRO A 182 19.52 3.25 0.72
N THR A 183 18.21 3.25 0.48
CA THR A 183 17.21 2.81 1.47
C THR A 183 17.36 1.35 1.87
N ALA A 184 17.87 0.49 0.98
CA ALA A 184 18.16 -0.92 1.24
C ALA A 184 19.68 -1.19 1.36
N GLY A 185 20.43 -0.20 1.88
CA GLY A 185 21.86 -0.36 2.13
C GLY A 185 22.77 -0.22 0.91
N GLY A 186 22.24 0.27 -0.22
CA GLY A 186 23.02 0.62 -1.40
C GLY A 186 23.92 1.85 -1.21
N LEU A 187 24.74 2.13 -2.21
CA LEU A 187 25.66 3.27 -2.22
C LEU A 187 24.93 4.60 -2.46
N TRP A 188 25.51 5.66 -1.91
CA TRP A 188 25.14 7.04 -2.22
C TRP A 188 25.83 7.53 -3.51
N ASP A 189 25.51 8.75 -3.92
CA ASP A 189 26.24 9.45 -4.97
C ASP A 189 27.71 9.68 -4.56
N PRO A 190 28.65 9.74 -5.52
CA PRO A 190 30.04 10.06 -5.23
C PRO A 190 30.19 11.36 -4.44
N GLY A 191 30.88 11.30 -3.30
CA GLY A 191 31.12 12.45 -2.43
C GLY A 191 30.00 12.75 -1.42
N ASP A 192 28.90 12.00 -1.41
CA ASP A 192 27.94 12.05 -0.31
C ASP A 192 28.51 11.33 0.91
N ASP A 193 28.59 12.06 2.02
CA ASP A 193 29.15 11.59 3.29
C ASP A 193 28.09 10.99 4.22
N ALA A 194 26.84 10.81 3.78
CA ALA A 194 25.82 10.20 4.60
C ALA A 194 26.18 8.75 4.98
N PRO A 195 25.92 8.31 6.22
CA PRO A 195 26.12 6.92 6.59
C PRO A 195 25.14 6.01 5.85
N ARG A 196 25.60 4.85 5.37
CA ARG A 196 24.75 3.90 4.64
C ARG A 196 23.75 3.23 5.56
N SER A 197 22.59 2.90 5.01
CA SER A 197 21.53 2.19 5.73
C SER A 197 22.00 0.79 6.15
N VAL A 198 21.56 0.33 7.31
CA VAL A 198 21.92 -0.98 7.88
C VAL A 198 20.68 -1.82 8.12
N SER A 199 20.82 -3.14 8.16
CA SER A 199 19.70 -4.02 8.45
C SER A 199 19.30 -3.90 9.92
N GLU A 200 18.05 -4.23 10.24
CA GLU A 200 17.56 -4.32 11.62
C GLU A 200 18.45 -5.25 12.47
N LYS A 201 18.87 -6.38 11.90
CA LYS A 201 19.77 -7.32 12.57
C LYS A 201 21.13 -6.70 12.88
N TRP A 202 21.72 -5.94 11.95
CA TRP A 202 22.98 -5.25 12.21
C TRP A 202 22.81 -4.10 13.21
N PHE A 203 21.69 -3.39 13.18
CA PHE A 203 21.36 -2.38 14.18
C PHE A 203 21.37 -2.98 15.60
N ASP A 204 20.88 -4.20 15.79
CA ASP A 204 20.96 -4.87 17.09
C ASP A 204 22.40 -5.15 17.56
N VAL A 205 23.35 -5.28 16.64
CA VAL A 205 24.79 -5.46 16.93
C VAL A 205 25.48 -4.13 17.22
N VAL A 206 25.31 -3.12 16.37
CA VAL A 206 26.00 -1.83 16.51
C VAL A 206 25.35 -0.92 17.56
N CYS A 207 24.05 -1.12 17.81
CA CYS A 207 23.23 -0.38 18.76
C CYS A 207 22.48 -1.35 19.70
N PRO A 208 23.16 -1.99 20.68
CA PRO A 208 22.51 -2.78 21.72
C PRO A 208 21.36 -2.03 22.42
N ARG A 209 20.39 -2.76 22.95
CA ARG A 209 19.14 -2.21 23.49
C ARG A 209 19.37 -1.16 24.59
N GLU A 210 20.39 -1.35 25.41
CA GLU A 210 20.82 -0.50 26.52
C GLU A 210 21.47 0.82 26.08
N GLU A 211 21.92 0.92 24.83
CA GLU A 211 22.52 2.13 24.26
C GLU A 211 21.52 2.95 23.42
N ARG A 212 20.32 2.40 23.19
CA ARG A 212 19.27 3.06 22.42
C ARG A 212 18.53 4.08 23.26
N ARG A 213 18.44 5.30 22.75
CA ARG A 213 17.36 6.20 23.15
C ARG A 213 16.07 5.75 22.48
N ILE A 214 15.09 5.41 23.31
CA ILE A 214 13.74 5.14 22.87
C ILE A 214 12.97 6.45 22.85
N LEU A 215 12.43 6.79 21.68
CA LEU A 215 11.60 7.96 21.49
C LEU A 215 10.19 7.49 21.16
N ASN A 216 9.23 7.70 22.06
CA ASN A 216 7.85 7.34 21.80
C ASN A 216 7.18 8.41 20.92
N THR A 217 6.37 8.02 19.94
CA THR A 217 5.72 8.98 19.04
C THR A 217 4.81 9.97 19.79
N ARG A 218 4.30 9.63 20.97
CA ARG A 218 3.52 10.57 21.81
C ARG A 218 4.31 11.77 22.32
N GLU A 219 5.64 11.71 22.30
CA GLU A 219 6.49 12.82 22.76
C GLU A 219 6.65 13.93 21.72
N VAL A 220 6.33 13.64 20.45
CA VAL A 220 6.55 14.56 19.33
C VAL A 220 5.26 14.82 18.56
N LYS A 221 4.54 13.75 18.23
CA LYS A 221 3.42 13.78 17.28
C LYS A 221 2.25 14.68 17.71
N PRO A 222 1.81 14.75 18.99
CA PRO A 222 0.64 15.54 19.37
C PRO A 222 0.71 17.01 18.97
N ASP A 223 1.90 17.61 18.98
CA ASP A 223 2.09 19.03 18.66
C ASP A 223 2.14 19.31 17.15
N ILE A 224 2.38 18.27 16.33
CA ILE A 224 2.63 18.43 14.88
C ILE A 224 1.65 17.67 13.98
N ALA A 225 0.78 16.81 14.54
CA ALA A 225 -0.05 15.87 13.78
C ALA A 225 -0.88 16.51 12.64
N TRP A 226 -1.27 17.77 12.82
CA TRP A 226 -2.14 18.52 11.90
C TRP A 226 -1.43 19.59 11.07
N LEU A 227 -0.10 19.71 11.19
CA LEU A 227 0.70 20.67 10.43
C LEU A 227 0.91 20.23 8.98
N MET A 228 1.48 21.11 8.15
CA MET A 228 1.90 20.76 6.80
C MET A 228 3.06 19.74 6.84
N GLY A 229 3.21 18.96 5.77
CA GLY A 229 4.16 17.86 5.73
C GLY A 229 5.61 18.29 5.93
N ASP A 230 6.00 19.45 5.40
CA ASP A 230 7.32 20.05 5.61
C ASP A 230 7.56 20.46 7.07
N GLU A 231 6.55 20.99 7.76
CA GLU A 231 6.62 21.30 9.19
C GLU A 231 6.76 20.03 10.05
N ILE A 232 5.99 18.98 9.73
CA ILE A 232 6.09 17.67 10.39
C ILE A 232 7.49 17.08 10.19
N PHE A 233 7.98 17.12 8.95
CA PHE A 233 9.30 16.61 8.60
C PHE A 233 10.40 17.37 9.34
N GLU A 234 10.32 18.70 9.38
CA GLU A 234 11.30 19.55 10.05
C GLU A 234 11.32 19.32 11.56
N ALA A 235 10.16 19.14 12.20
CA ALA A 235 10.06 18.82 13.62
C ALA A 235 10.78 17.49 13.95
N TRP A 236 10.49 16.43 13.19
CA TRP A 236 11.18 15.15 13.36
C TRP A 236 12.68 15.25 13.05
N ARG A 237 13.06 15.95 11.98
CA ARG A 237 14.46 16.16 11.59
C ARG A 237 15.23 16.86 12.69
N LYS A 238 14.64 17.90 13.29
CA LYS A 238 15.23 18.64 14.42
C LYS A 238 15.48 17.71 15.61
N VAL A 239 14.46 16.95 16.03
CA VAL A 239 14.58 15.98 17.13
C VAL A 239 15.72 14.99 16.89
N LEU A 240 15.79 14.40 15.68
CA LEU A 240 16.83 13.42 15.34
C LEU A 240 18.22 14.04 15.20
N THR A 241 18.31 15.26 14.66
CA THR A 241 19.58 15.97 14.46
C THR A 241 20.19 16.39 15.79
N GLU A 242 19.38 17.00 16.67
CA GLU A 242 19.80 17.55 17.96
C GLU A 242 20.03 16.49 19.04
N ALA A 243 19.43 15.31 18.90
CA ALA A 243 19.63 14.21 19.85
C ALA A 243 21.11 13.76 19.89
N PRO A 244 21.80 13.86 21.05
CA PRO A 244 23.21 13.48 21.17
C PRO A 244 23.43 11.97 21.07
N GLU A 245 22.39 11.18 21.29
CA GLU A 245 22.49 9.73 21.28
C GLU A 245 22.73 9.22 19.86
N ARG A 246 23.72 8.34 19.73
CA ARG A 246 24.07 7.73 18.45
C ARG A 246 22.99 6.76 17.95
N CYS A 247 22.33 6.03 18.86
CA CYS A 247 21.32 5.04 18.55
C CYS A 247 19.94 5.55 18.96
N ILE A 248 19.05 5.77 18.01
CA ILE A 248 17.66 6.14 18.27
C ILE A 248 16.73 5.05 17.74
N GLU A 249 15.73 4.70 18.52
CA GLU A 249 14.63 3.85 18.10
C GLU A 249 13.30 4.57 18.38
N ILE A 250 12.56 4.85 17.32
CA ILE A 250 11.22 5.47 17.39
C ILE A 250 10.20 4.36 17.54
N VAL A 251 9.41 4.41 18.62
CA VAL A 251 8.43 3.37 18.97
C VAL A 251 7.01 3.95 18.96
N PRO A 252 6.00 3.13 18.63
CA PRO A 252 4.62 3.60 18.57
C PRO A 252 4.08 3.96 19.96
N ALA A 253 3.20 4.94 20.01
CA ALA A 253 2.35 5.22 21.16
C ALA A 253 1.20 4.19 21.23
N ASP A 254 0.99 3.57 22.39
CA ASP A 254 -0.05 2.53 22.57
C ASP A 254 -1.48 3.04 22.36
N ASP A 255 -1.69 4.35 22.53
CA ASP A 255 -2.96 5.06 22.43
C ASP A 255 -3.18 5.75 21.08
N ASP A 256 -2.22 5.64 20.16
CA ASP A 256 -2.35 6.14 18.78
C ASP A 256 -2.69 4.97 17.83
N ASN A 257 -3.79 5.11 17.09
CA ASN A 257 -4.18 4.13 16.08
C ASN A 257 -3.32 4.22 14.81
N PHE A 258 -2.62 5.34 14.61
CA PHE A 258 -1.81 5.61 13.43
C PHE A 258 -0.42 6.11 13.84
N PRO A 259 0.35 5.32 14.62
CA PRO A 259 1.55 5.79 15.31
C PRO A 259 2.75 6.05 14.40
N GLN A 260 2.58 5.96 13.08
CA GLN A 260 3.60 6.24 12.09
C GLN A 260 4.16 7.66 12.24
N THR A 261 5.44 7.82 11.90
CA THR A 261 6.13 9.12 11.88
C THR A 261 5.42 10.09 10.92
N PHE A 262 5.02 9.55 9.77
CA PHE A 262 4.22 10.19 8.74
C PHE A 262 2.91 9.40 8.61
N ASP A 263 1.88 9.84 9.33
CA ASP A 263 0.65 9.09 9.47
C ASP A 263 -0.27 9.15 8.25
N LEU A 264 -1.32 8.32 8.26
CA LEU A 264 -2.25 8.24 7.13
C LEU A 264 -2.98 9.57 6.87
N TRP A 265 -3.16 10.40 7.89
CA TRP A 265 -3.86 11.68 7.74
C TRP A 265 -3.02 12.68 6.97
N LEU A 266 -1.69 12.59 7.09
CA LEU A 266 -0.78 13.32 6.20
C LEU A 266 -0.92 12.79 4.77
N TRP A 267 -0.77 11.48 4.56
CA TRP A 267 -0.79 10.85 3.23
C TRP A 267 -2.12 10.99 2.48
N GLY A 268 -3.24 11.08 3.19
CA GLY A 268 -4.59 11.23 2.61
C GLY A 268 -5.02 12.69 2.35
N SER A 269 -4.09 13.64 2.37
CA SER A 269 -4.38 15.07 2.23
C SER A 269 -3.34 15.84 1.41
N PHE A 270 -3.70 17.03 0.95
CA PHE A 270 -2.77 17.97 0.28
C PHE A 270 -1.56 18.37 1.15
N ARG A 271 -1.61 18.13 2.47
CA ARG A 271 -0.53 18.50 3.40
C ARG A 271 0.80 17.84 3.05
N VAL A 272 0.79 16.70 2.34
CA VAL A 272 2.03 16.02 1.93
C VAL A 272 2.74 16.69 0.75
N LEU A 273 2.04 17.55 -0.01
CA LEU A 273 2.57 18.13 -1.26
C LEU A 273 3.89 18.90 -1.10
N PRO A 274 4.11 19.72 -0.04
CA PRO A 274 5.38 20.41 0.17
C PRO A 274 6.60 19.48 0.26
N LEU A 275 6.41 18.21 0.62
CA LEU A 275 7.50 17.23 0.70
C LEU A 275 7.95 16.73 -0.67
N TRP A 276 7.12 16.87 -1.71
CA TRP A 276 7.39 16.27 -3.02
C TRP A 276 8.73 16.72 -3.61
N LYS A 277 8.91 18.04 -3.75
CA LYS A 277 10.12 18.60 -4.36
C LYS A 277 11.40 18.15 -3.63
N PRO A 278 11.57 18.41 -2.32
CA PRO A 278 12.79 18.02 -1.62
C PRO A 278 12.99 16.49 -1.57
N PHE A 279 11.92 15.69 -1.56
CA PHE A 279 12.02 14.24 -1.66
C PHE A 279 12.48 13.77 -3.04
N SER A 280 11.84 14.25 -4.12
CA SER A 280 12.12 13.84 -5.50
C SER A 280 13.55 14.17 -5.94
N GLU A 281 14.13 15.25 -5.42
CA GLU A 281 15.51 15.67 -5.68
C GLU A 281 16.53 14.91 -4.81
N SER A 282 16.08 14.22 -3.76
CA SER A 282 16.96 13.52 -2.83
C SER A 282 17.60 12.27 -3.44
N PRO A 283 18.78 11.83 -2.94
CA PRO A 283 19.36 10.55 -3.33
C PRO A 283 18.44 9.35 -3.04
N ILE A 284 17.57 9.46 -2.03
CA ILE A 284 16.59 8.41 -1.71
C ILE A 284 15.64 8.17 -2.88
N SER A 285 15.14 9.22 -3.52
CA SER A 285 14.26 9.09 -4.69
C SER A 285 15.05 8.81 -5.97
N ARG A 286 16.16 9.51 -6.20
CA ARG A 286 16.91 9.42 -7.46
C ARG A 286 17.66 8.09 -7.63
N LEU A 287 18.20 7.54 -6.53
CA LEU A 287 18.96 6.29 -6.53
C LEU A 287 18.10 5.07 -6.18
N LEU A 288 16.79 5.26 -6.00
CA LEU A 288 15.85 4.17 -5.83
C LEU A 288 15.88 3.27 -7.07
N ALA A 289 16.05 1.98 -6.85
CA ALA A 289 16.03 0.98 -7.90
C ALA A 289 15.21 -0.25 -7.47
N THR A 290 14.84 -1.07 -8.44
CA THR A 290 14.42 -2.45 -8.25
C THR A 290 15.57 -3.32 -7.76
N SER A 291 15.27 -4.33 -6.95
CA SER A 291 16.28 -5.33 -6.60
C SER A 291 16.77 -6.10 -7.85
N PRO A 292 18.00 -6.66 -7.83
CA PRO A 292 18.47 -7.57 -8.88
C PRO A 292 17.54 -8.77 -9.09
N ILE A 293 16.84 -9.20 -8.02
CA ILE A 293 15.88 -10.31 -8.05
C ILE A 293 14.63 -9.93 -8.86
N VAL A 294 14.10 -8.72 -8.67
CA VAL A 294 12.99 -8.18 -9.47
C VAL A 294 13.45 -7.96 -10.91
N ASN A 295 14.59 -7.32 -11.12
CA ASN A 295 15.14 -7.09 -12.47
C ASN A 295 15.31 -8.38 -13.25
N SER A 296 15.88 -9.41 -12.62
CA SER A 296 16.07 -10.71 -13.27
C SER A 296 14.74 -11.37 -13.68
N ALA A 297 13.67 -11.16 -12.92
CA ALA A 297 12.34 -11.64 -13.29
C ALA A 297 11.77 -10.87 -14.48
N VAL A 298 11.95 -9.55 -14.54
CA VAL A 298 11.55 -8.72 -15.68
C VAL A 298 12.36 -9.09 -16.92
N ASP A 299 13.68 -9.18 -16.82
CA ASP A 299 14.59 -9.48 -17.94
C ASP A 299 14.24 -10.82 -18.59
N ARG A 300 13.94 -11.86 -17.79
CA ARG A 300 13.49 -13.16 -18.32
C ARG A 300 12.16 -13.11 -19.05
N ASN A 301 11.28 -12.19 -18.66
CA ASN A 301 9.95 -12.03 -19.21
C ASN A 301 9.89 -10.88 -20.22
N GLU A 302 11.02 -10.27 -20.58
CA GLU A 302 11.08 -9.11 -21.48
C GLU A 302 10.43 -9.42 -22.83
N TYR A 303 10.58 -10.66 -23.31
CA TYR A 303 10.00 -11.12 -24.57
C TYR A 303 8.47 -11.01 -24.63
N LEU A 304 7.80 -11.06 -23.47
CA LEU A 304 6.35 -10.93 -23.37
C LEU A 304 5.91 -9.49 -23.69
N PHE A 305 6.77 -8.51 -23.42
CA PHE A 305 6.49 -7.10 -23.67
C PHE A 305 6.79 -6.68 -25.11
N LEU A 306 7.32 -7.58 -25.94
CA LEU A 306 7.56 -7.29 -27.35
C LEU A 306 6.21 -7.18 -28.10
N PRO A 307 6.04 -6.18 -28.98
CA PRO A 307 4.80 -6.01 -29.70
C PRO A 307 4.55 -7.20 -30.63
N HIS A 308 3.38 -7.81 -30.52
CA HIS A 308 2.87 -8.75 -31.53
C HIS A 308 2.11 -7.97 -32.60
N GLY A 309 2.43 -8.16 -33.87
CA GLY A 309 1.70 -7.53 -34.98
C GLY A 309 2.59 -6.89 -36.04
N PRO A 310 1.98 -6.17 -37.01
CA PRO A 310 2.71 -5.50 -38.08
C PRO A 310 3.64 -4.45 -37.50
N ARG A 311 4.84 -4.30 -38.10
CA ARG A 311 5.73 -3.20 -37.74
C ARG A 311 5.07 -1.86 -38.10
N PRO A 312 5.22 -0.82 -37.26
CA PRO A 312 4.79 0.53 -37.63
C PRO A 312 5.41 0.98 -38.95
N ALA A 313 4.67 1.79 -39.72
CA ALA A 313 5.10 2.28 -41.03
C ALA A 313 6.24 3.30 -40.98
N HIS A 314 6.66 3.70 -39.78
CA HIS A 314 7.74 4.66 -39.52
C HIS A 314 8.77 4.04 -38.57
N PRO A 315 10.02 4.55 -38.53
CA PRO A 315 11.02 4.11 -37.57
C PRO A 315 10.51 4.32 -36.13
N VAL A 316 10.65 3.28 -35.30
CA VAL A 316 10.22 3.27 -33.91
C VAL A 316 11.30 2.66 -33.04
N SER A 317 11.30 2.96 -31.75
CA SER A 317 12.25 2.36 -30.80
C SER A 317 12.14 0.83 -30.80
N HIS A 318 13.31 0.17 -30.71
CA HIS A 318 13.38 -1.28 -30.50
C HIS A 318 13.06 -1.67 -29.06
N ASN A 319 13.17 -0.72 -28.12
CA ASN A 319 12.82 -0.94 -26.73
C ASN A 319 11.29 -0.96 -26.57
N PRO A 320 10.68 -2.07 -26.13
CA PRO A 320 9.23 -2.15 -25.97
C PRO A 320 8.68 -1.14 -24.95
N TYR A 321 9.47 -0.77 -23.93
CA TYR A 321 9.03 0.15 -22.88
C TYR A 321 8.80 1.57 -23.41
N ASP A 322 9.49 2.00 -24.46
CA ASP A 322 9.31 3.33 -25.08
C ASP A 322 7.98 3.46 -25.84
N ARG A 323 7.34 2.31 -26.10
CA ARG A 323 6.11 2.16 -26.89
C ARG A 323 4.98 1.53 -26.08
N MET A 324 5.15 1.48 -24.76
CA MET A 324 4.24 0.83 -23.85
C MET A 324 3.33 1.84 -23.16
N LEU A 325 2.04 1.55 -23.17
CA LEU A 325 1.09 2.09 -22.19
C LEU A 325 1.00 1.09 -21.04
N ALA A 326 1.47 1.48 -19.86
CA ALA A 326 1.28 0.69 -18.64
C ALA A 326 0.10 1.24 -17.83
N MET A 327 -0.79 0.35 -17.38
CA MET A 327 -1.98 0.71 -16.62
C MET A 327 -2.17 -0.22 -15.44
N HIS A 328 -2.31 0.35 -14.24
CA HIS A 328 -2.72 -0.39 -13.05
C HIS A 328 -4.22 -0.18 -12.80
N VAL A 329 -5.00 -1.24 -12.97
CA VAL A 329 -6.43 -1.30 -12.68
C VAL A 329 -6.63 -2.06 -11.37
N ARG A 330 -6.80 -1.33 -10.28
CA ARG A 330 -7.11 -1.91 -8.97
C ARG A 330 -8.62 -2.09 -8.83
N ARG A 331 -9.09 -3.33 -8.65
CA ARG A 331 -10.51 -3.70 -8.46
C ARG A 331 -10.67 -4.63 -7.27
N GLY A 332 -11.76 -5.40 -7.20
CA GLY A 332 -12.07 -6.28 -6.09
C GLY A 332 -12.37 -5.52 -4.79
N ASP A 333 -11.52 -5.73 -3.78
CA ASP A 333 -11.61 -5.13 -2.44
C ASP A 333 -11.49 -3.59 -2.44
N PHE A 334 -11.06 -3.00 -3.56
CA PHE A 334 -10.81 -1.57 -3.67
C PHE A 334 -12.08 -0.70 -3.59
N LYS A 335 -13.26 -1.27 -3.81
CA LYS A 335 -14.53 -0.55 -3.64
C LYS A 335 -14.68 0.03 -2.24
N ASP A 336 -14.33 -0.73 -1.21
CA ASP A 336 -14.44 -0.28 0.18
C ASP A 336 -13.43 0.83 0.48
N ALA A 337 -12.25 0.78 -0.14
CA ALA A 337 -11.27 1.87 -0.05
C ALA A 337 -11.82 3.18 -0.67
N CYS A 338 -12.47 3.11 -1.84
CA CYS A 338 -13.09 4.28 -2.47
C CYS A 338 -14.25 4.85 -1.64
N ILE A 339 -15.07 3.97 -1.04
CA ILE A 339 -16.12 4.39 -0.09
C ILE A 339 -15.49 5.05 1.15
N GLY A 340 -14.36 4.54 1.62
CA GLY A 340 -13.59 5.14 2.71
C GLY A 340 -13.14 6.57 2.37
N LEU A 341 -12.56 6.78 1.18
CA LEU A 341 -12.17 8.12 0.71
C LEU A 341 -13.35 9.08 0.66
N ALA A 342 -14.50 8.61 0.16
CA ALA A 342 -15.74 9.39 0.14
C ALA A 342 -16.22 9.73 1.56
N THR A 343 -16.26 8.75 2.45
CA THR A 343 -16.72 8.88 3.84
C THR A 343 -15.91 9.91 4.62
N TRP A 344 -14.60 9.95 4.39
CA TRP A 344 -13.71 10.89 5.08
C TRP A 344 -13.52 12.22 4.37
N ASN A 345 -14.23 12.44 3.25
CA ASN A 345 -14.10 13.62 2.41
C ASN A 345 -12.62 13.91 2.05
N SER A 346 -11.86 12.85 1.75
CA SER A 346 -10.42 12.94 1.48
C SER A 346 -10.15 13.68 0.17
N THR A 347 -9.09 14.50 0.13
CA THR A 347 -8.72 15.21 -1.11
C THR A 347 -8.20 14.29 -2.20
N TYR A 348 -7.76 13.09 -1.83
CA TYR A 348 -7.23 11.97 -2.64
C TYR A 348 -5.81 11.59 -2.19
N TYR A 349 -5.25 10.52 -2.75
CA TYR A 349 -4.09 9.85 -2.17
C TYR A 349 -2.76 10.53 -2.55
N SER A 350 -2.07 11.08 -1.55
CA SER A 350 -0.67 11.48 -1.61
C SER A 350 -0.33 12.42 -2.79
N TRP A 351 0.77 12.16 -3.48
CA TRP A 351 1.30 12.92 -4.61
C TRP A 351 0.45 12.86 -5.88
N ASN A 352 -0.65 12.11 -5.90
CA ASN A 352 -1.64 12.22 -6.99
C ASN A 352 -2.33 13.61 -7.01
N LEU A 353 -2.09 14.43 -5.98
CA LEU A 353 -2.59 15.80 -5.87
C LEU A 353 -1.65 16.85 -6.47
N LEU A 354 -0.55 16.46 -7.12
CA LEU A 354 0.39 17.41 -7.71
C LEU A 354 -0.20 18.12 -8.92
N ASP A 355 -0.09 19.45 -8.94
CA ASP A 355 -0.68 20.35 -9.96
C ASP A 355 -0.28 20.06 -11.41
N PHE A 356 0.86 19.37 -11.64
CA PHE A 356 1.31 19.02 -12.99
C PHE A 356 0.73 17.70 -13.50
N LEU A 357 0.06 16.91 -12.66
CA LEU A 357 -0.60 15.68 -13.06
C LEU A 357 -1.96 16.02 -13.69
N PRO A 358 -2.36 15.36 -14.80
CA PRO A 358 -3.55 15.76 -15.56
C PRO A 358 -4.89 15.42 -14.88
N ASP A 359 -4.88 14.54 -13.88
CA ASP A 359 -6.08 13.99 -13.25
C ASP A 359 -6.21 14.51 -11.82
N HIS A 360 -6.86 15.65 -11.67
CA HIS A 360 -7.12 16.28 -10.38
C HIS A 360 -8.46 15.84 -9.82
N PHE A 361 -8.48 15.61 -8.51
CA PHE A 361 -9.71 15.38 -7.77
C PHE A 361 -9.88 16.44 -6.68
N GLU A 362 -10.95 17.22 -6.80
CA GLU A 362 -11.38 18.14 -5.75
C GLU A 362 -12.67 17.60 -5.13
N PRO A 363 -12.68 17.34 -3.80
CA PRO A 363 -13.89 16.90 -3.11
C PRO A 363 -15.04 17.89 -3.33
N PRO A 364 -16.20 17.42 -3.82
CA PRO A 364 -17.35 18.30 -3.98
C PRO A 364 -17.80 18.89 -2.63
N ALA A 365 -18.38 20.10 -2.67
CA ALA A 365 -18.93 20.73 -1.48
C ALA A 365 -20.08 19.89 -0.88
N GLY A 366 -20.33 20.08 0.43
CA GLY A 366 -21.44 19.43 1.13
C GLY A 366 -21.12 18.10 1.81
N GLY A 367 -19.87 17.63 1.73
CA GLY A 367 -19.34 16.53 2.56
C GLY A 367 -18.67 17.01 3.85
N SER A 368 -18.43 16.10 4.80
CA SER A 368 -17.68 16.37 6.03
C SER A 368 -16.88 15.14 6.47
N TRP A 369 -16.06 15.28 7.51
CA TRP A 369 -15.27 14.16 8.00
C TRP A 369 -16.16 13.09 8.65
N GLY A 370 -16.16 11.88 8.09
CA GLY A 370 -16.96 10.74 8.57
C GLY A 370 -18.36 10.68 7.98
N TRP A 371 -18.72 11.58 7.06
CA TRP A 371 -20.03 11.61 6.40
C TRP A 371 -19.99 12.35 5.06
N ASN A 372 -20.65 11.81 4.04
CA ASN A 372 -20.78 12.47 2.73
C ASN A 372 -22.16 12.22 2.10
N THR A 373 -22.53 13.03 1.10
CA THR A 373 -23.78 12.82 0.35
C THR A 373 -23.64 11.64 -0.62
N PRO A 374 -24.76 10.99 -1.03
CA PRO A 374 -24.74 9.97 -2.06
C PRO A 374 -24.17 10.48 -3.40
N GLU A 375 -24.51 11.70 -3.78
CA GLU A 375 -24.04 12.33 -5.02
C GLU A 375 -22.52 12.56 -4.99
N ASN A 376 -21.98 13.00 -3.85
CA ASN A 376 -20.55 13.16 -3.69
C ASN A 376 -19.84 11.81 -3.71
N THR A 377 -20.42 10.80 -3.05
CA THR A 377 -19.87 9.45 -3.07
C THR A 377 -19.80 8.89 -4.48
N GLU A 378 -20.80 9.14 -5.33
CA GLU A 378 -20.76 8.76 -6.75
C GLU A 378 -19.60 9.44 -7.49
N LYS A 379 -19.30 10.72 -7.18
CA LYS A 379 -18.11 11.41 -7.73
C LYS A 379 -16.78 10.79 -7.31
N TYR A 380 -16.67 10.34 -6.06
CA TYR A 380 -15.52 9.54 -5.63
C TYR A 380 -15.44 8.22 -6.40
N MET A 381 -16.56 7.53 -6.61
CA MET A 381 -16.58 6.25 -7.33
C MET A 381 -16.20 6.41 -8.80
N GLU A 382 -16.65 7.48 -9.46
CA GLU A 382 -16.30 7.81 -10.86
C GLU A 382 -14.79 7.92 -11.06
N HIS A 383 -14.10 8.57 -10.10
CA HIS A 383 -12.66 8.79 -10.16
C HIS A 383 -11.84 7.60 -9.61
N CYS A 384 -12.23 7.03 -8.47
CA CYS A 384 -11.46 6.02 -7.75
C CYS A 384 -11.69 4.59 -8.27
N LEU A 385 -12.89 4.27 -8.76
CA LEU A 385 -13.25 2.94 -9.26
C LEU A 385 -13.96 3.05 -10.61
N PRO A 386 -13.24 3.43 -11.68
CA PRO A 386 -13.85 3.69 -12.97
C PRO A 386 -14.60 2.48 -13.52
N THR A 387 -15.66 2.78 -14.27
CA THR A 387 -16.47 1.76 -14.96
C THR A 387 -15.66 1.11 -16.08
N PHE A 388 -16.16 0.00 -16.61
CA PHE A 388 -15.56 -0.69 -17.77
C PHE A 388 -15.33 0.28 -18.94
N ASP A 389 -16.38 1.00 -19.33
CA ASP A 389 -16.31 1.97 -20.43
C ASP A 389 -15.40 3.16 -20.10
N GLY A 390 -15.37 3.59 -18.84
CA GLY A 390 -14.45 4.63 -18.36
C GLY A 390 -12.99 4.24 -18.54
N ILE A 391 -12.63 2.99 -18.19
CA ILE A 391 -11.28 2.45 -18.38
C ILE A 391 -10.93 2.38 -19.87
N VAL A 392 -11.83 1.81 -20.69
CA VAL A 392 -11.63 1.72 -22.14
C VAL A 392 -11.45 3.11 -22.75
N LYS A 393 -12.26 4.09 -22.36
CA LYS A 393 -12.13 5.48 -22.82
C LYS A 393 -10.80 6.08 -22.39
N LYS A 394 -10.39 5.92 -21.13
CA LYS A 394 -9.12 6.47 -20.62
C LYS A 394 -7.91 5.92 -21.36
N VAL A 395 -7.91 4.63 -21.71
CA VAL A 395 -6.84 4.01 -22.53
C VAL A 395 -6.76 4.69 -23.90
N LYS A 396 -7.90 4.90 -24.58
CA LYS A 396 -7.95 5.57 -25.87
C LYS A 396 -7.49 7.01 -25.80
N ASP A 397 -8.05 7.78 -24.88
CA ASP A 397 -7.71 9.19 -24.70
C ASP A 397 -6.21 9.36 -24.42
N SER A 398 -5.65 8.54 -23.52
CA SER A 398 -4.22 8.59 -23.16
C SER A 398 -3.31 8.26 -24.35
N LYS A 399 -3.70 7.28 -25.19
CA LYS A 399 -2.97 6.94 -26.42
C LYS A 399 -3.01 8.10 -27.42
N GLU A 400 -4.19 8.66 -27.65
CA GLU A 400 -4.38 9.75 -28.60
C GLU A 400 -3.62 11.02 -28.17
N ASP A 401 -3.65 11.35 -26.88
CA ASP A 401 -2.92 12.50 -26.32
C ASP A 401 -1.41 12.33 -26.44
N TYR A 402 -0.88 11.14 -26.16
CA TYR A 402 0.55 10.84 -26.31
C TYR A 402 1.04 11.01 -27.75
N ILE A 403 0.29 10.48 -28.72
CA ILE A 403 0.60 10.59 -30.15
C ILE A 403 0.52 12.05 -30.61
N ARG A 404 -0.52 12.78 -30.21
CA ARG A 404 -0.72 14.19 -30.56
C ARG A 404 0.39 15.10 -30.01
N ALA A 405 0.83 14.82 -28.78
CA ALA A 405 1.93 15.55 -28.16
C ALA A 405 3.26 15.38 -28.91
N GLY A 406 3.48 14.21 -29.53
CA GLY A 406 4.62 13.98 -30.44
C GLY A 406 4.50 14.76 -31.73
N GLY A 407 3.35 14.68 -32.40
CA GLY A 407 3.11 15.38 -33.67
C GLY A 407 3.32 16.90 -33.57
N SER A 408 2.98 17.50 -32.42
CA SER A 408 3.20 18.92 -32.15
C SER A 408 4.69 19.33 -32.08
N LYS A 409 5.59 18.35 -31.90
CA LYS A 409 7.05 18.53 -31.83
C LYS A 409 7.77 17.97 -33.06
N GLY A 410 7.03 17.53 -34.10
CA GLY A 410 7.59 16.85 -35.26
C GLY A 410 8.08 15.42 -34.99
N ASP A 411 7.66 14.83 -33.86
CA ASP A 411 8.04 13.50 -33.40
C ASP A 411 6.90 12.50 -33.69
N GLN A 412 7.16 11.46 -34.49
CA GLN A 412 6.18 10.41 -34.77
C GLN A 412 6.24 9.34 -33.69
N ARG A 413 5.35 9.47 -32.70
CA ARG A 413 5.27 8.55 -31.56
C ARG A 413 4.35 7.37 -31.84
N THR A 414 4.69 6.23 -31.24
CA THR A 414 3.90 4.99 -31.29
C THR A 414 3.66 4.45 -29.88
N LEU A 415 2.44 3.97 -29.62
CA LEU A 415 2.11 3.13 -28.48
C LEU A 415 1.44 1.85 -28.99
N ASP A 416 2.19 0.75 -28.90
CA ASP A 416 1.78 -0.55 -29.40
C ASP A 416 2.05 -1.74 -28.49
N VAL A 417 2.20 -1.46 -27.20
CA VAL A 417 2.17 -2.46 -26.14
C VAL A 417 1.26 -1.94 -25.03
N LEU A 418 0.30 -2.74 -24.57
CA LEU A 418 -0.47 -2.42 -23.36
C LEU A 418 -0.13 -3.41 -22.28
N TYR A 419 0.42 -2.87 -21.20
CA TYR A 419 0.65 -3.66 -20.02
C TYR A 419 -0.42 -3.38 -18.96
N LEU A 420 -1.22 -4.39 -18.65
CA LEU A 420 -2.32 -4.29 -17.70
C LEU A 420 -1.99 -5.00 -16.40
N LEU A 421 -1.80 -4.22 -15.35
CA LEU A 421 -1.63 -4.72 -14.00
C LEU A 421 -2.97 -4.67 -13.29
N THR A 422 -3.39 -5.77 -12.67
CA THR A 422 -4.66 -5.80 -11.96
C THR A 422 -4.69 -6.96 -10.97
N ASN A 423 -5.43 -6.78 -9.88
CA ASN A 423 -5.80 -7.83 -8.94
C ASN A 423 -7.16 -8.48 -9.27
N GLU A 424 -7.76 -8.14 -10.42
CA GLU A 424 -8.97 -8.76 -10.94
C GLU A 424 -8.64 -10.04 -11.70
N GLU A 425 -9.42 -11.10 -11.51
CA GLU A 425 -9.19 -12.42 -12.13
C GLU A 425 -10.45 -12.97 -12.83
N SER A 426 -11.58 -12.26 -12.77
CA SER A 426 -12.87 -12.72 -13.31
C SER A 426 -13.03 -12.53 -14.82
N GLU A 427 -14.13 -13.03 -15.38
CA GLU A 427 -14.55 -12.84 -16.78
C GLU A 427 -14.59 -11.35 -17.20
N TRP A 428 -14.76 -10.44 -16.24
CA TRP A 428 -14.68 -8.99 -16.49
C TRP A 428 -13.34 -8.60 -17.09
N LEU A 429 -12.24 -9.16 -16.58
CA LEU A 429 -10.90 -8.89 -17.09
C LEU A 429 -10.74 -9.40 -18.52
N ASP A 430 -11.25 -10.60 -18.81
CA ASP A 430 -11.16 -11.18 -20.15
C ASP A 430 -11.98 -10.36 -21.17
N GLN A 431 -13.16 -9.88 -20.77
CA GLN A 431 -13.94 -8.94 -21.60
C GLN A 431 -13.19 -7.62 -21.84
N LEU A 432 -12.49 -7.09 -20.82
CA LEU A 432 -11.69 -5.88 -20.97
C LEU A 432 -10.55 -6.12 -21.97
N LYS A 433 -9.84 -7.26 -21.82
CA LYS A 433 -8.76 -7.66 -22.72
C LYS A 433 -9.23 -7.75 -24.17
N ASP A 434 -10.35 -8.43 -24.40
CA ASP A 434 -10.93 -8.60 -25.73
C ASP A 434 -11.40 -7.26 -26.33
N THR A 435 -11.97 -6.39 -25.51
CA THR A 435 -12.45 -5.08 -25.97
C THR A 435 -11.31 -4.18 -26.41
N LEU A 436 -10.23 -4.13 -25.62
CA LEU A 436 -9.04 -3.33 -25.94
C LEU A 436 -8.35 -3.85 -27.21
N ARG A 437 -8.23 -5.18 -27.37
CA ARG A 437 -7.68 -5.80 -28.59
C ARG A 437 -8.52 -5.51 -29.84
N LYS A 438 -9.85 -5.64 -29.76
CA LYS A 438 -10.75 -5.44 -30.93
C LYS A 438 -10.79 -4.00 -31.42
N ASP A 439 -10.74 -3.04 -30.50
CA ASP A 439 -10.74 -1.61 -30.86
C ASP A 439 -9.50 -1.24 -31.70
N GLU A 440 -8.40 -1.95 -31.51
CA GLU A 440 -7.16 -1.77 -32.27
C GLU A 440 -7.25 -2.38 -33.67
N GLU A 441 -7.81 -3.58 -33.80
CA GLU A 441 -7.99 -4.26 -35.09
C GLU A 441 -8.90 -3.46 -36.04
N GLN A 442 -9.96 -2.83 -35.52
CA GLN A 442 -10.94 -2.10 -36.34
C GLN A 442 -10.43 -0.77 -36.91
N ARG A 443 -9.39 -0.14 -36.33
CA ARG A 443 -8.91 1.18 -36.77
C ARG A 443 -7.81 1.15 -37.85
N SER A 444 -7.40 -0.01 -38.38
CA SER A 444 -6.28 -0.11 -39.36
C SER A 444 -4.99 0.59 -38.90
N LEU A 445 -4.81 0.74 -37.59
CA LEU A 445 -3.59 1.22 -36.95
C LEU A 445 -3.01 0.02 -36.21
N SER A 446 -2.13 -0.71 -36.90
CA SER A 446 -1.36 -1.80 -36.34
C SER A 446 -0.75 -1.42 -34.98
N GLY A 447 -0.99 -2.26 -33.98
CA GLY A 447 -0.10 -2.37 -32.83
C GLY A 447 -0.77 -2.07 -31.49
N MET A 448 -1.30 -3.10 -30.85
CA MET A 448 -1.16 -3.36 -29.42
C MET A 448 -1.32 -4.87 -29.18
N GLY A 449 -0.62 -5.70 -29.99
CA GLY A 449 -0.81 -7.15 -29.92
C GLY A 449 -0.19 -7.82 -28.70
N GLY A 450 0.55 -7.09 -27.86
CA GLY A 450 1.00 -7.56 -26.55
C GLY A 450 0.08 -7.03 -25.46
N LEU A 451 -0.91 -7.83 -25.05
CA LEU A 451 -1.68 -7.59 -23.82
C LEU A 451 -1.26 -8.61 -22.79
N LEU A 452 -0.55 -8.13 -21.77
CA LEU A 452 0.00 -8.94 -20.70
C LEU A 452 -0.67 -8.63 -19.37
N SER A 453 -0.81 -9.68 -18.57
CA SER A 453 -1.23 -9.63 -17.17
C SER A 453 -0.11 -10.23 -16.31
N PRO A 454 0.03 -9.87 -15.02
CA PRO A 454 0.98 -10.54 -14.13
C PRO A 454 0.87 -12.07 -14.13
N ALA A 455 -0.32 -12.62 -14.41
CA ALA A 455 -0.58 -14.05 -14.52
C ALA A 455 0.11 -14.75 -15.72
N THR A 456 0.65 -14.01 -16.70
CA THR A 456 1.35 -14.57 -17.87
C THR A 456 2.87 -14.63 -17.71
N LEU A 457 3.42 -14.20 -16.58
CA LEU A 457 4.87 -14.25 -16.31
C LEU A 457 5.30 -15.70 -16.05
N SER A 458 6.22 -16.22 -16.86
CA SER A 458 6.86 -17.51 -16.61
C SER A 458 7.99 -17.32 -15.60
N ILE A 459 7.99 -18.15 -14.57
CA ILE A 459 9.12 -18.33 -13.65
C ILE A 459 9.58 -19.76 -13.94
N ASP A 460 10.87 -20.01 -14.21
CA ASP A 460 11.38 -21.37 -14.50
C ASP A 460 11.93 -22.06 -13.23
N ASP A 461 11.82 -23.39 -13.18
CA ASP A 461 12.03 -24.30 -12.03
C ASP A 461 13.32 -24.09 -11.21
N TRP A 462 14.39 -23.56 -11.82
CA TRP A 462 15.70 -23.42 -11.16
C TRP A 462 15.87 -22.12 -10.33
N GLN A 463 15.00 -21.13 -10.51
CA GLN A 463 15.00 -19.87 -9.72
C GLN A 463 13.66 -19.57 -9.03
N MET A 464 12.70 -20.48 -9.15
CA MET A 464 11.46 -20.48 -8.38
C MET A 464 11.71 -20.44 -6.86
N GLU A 465 12.84 -20.97 -6.39
CA GLU A 465 13.29 -20.83 -4.98
C GLU A 465 13.59 -19.37 -4.55
N LYS A 466 13.51 -18.37 -5.46
CA LYS A 466 14.09 -17.02 -5.26
C LYS A 466 13.24 -15.77 -5.58
N SER A 467 12.00 -15.80 -6.10
CA SER A 467 11.30 -14.50 -6.39
C SER A 467 9.76 -14.48 -6.60
N PRO A 468 8.98 -14.14 -5.55
CA PRO A 468 7.65 -13.53 -5.61
C PRO A 468 7.65 -11.99 -5.70
N SER A 469 8.81 -11.35 -5.54
CA SER A 469 8.93 -9.90 -5.38
C SER A 469 8.53 -9.10 -6.63
N ALA A 470 8.52 -9.76 -7.80
CA ALA A 470 8.24 -9.13 -9.07
C ALA A 470 6.82 -8.55 -9.12
N SER A 471 5.79 -9.33 -8.74
CA SER A 471 4.37 -8.91 -8.80
C SER A 471 4.07 -7.70 -7.89
N VAL A 472 4.72 -7.65 -6.73
CA VAL A 472 4.60 -6.55 -5.74
C VAL A 472 5.11 -5.22 -6.29
N PHE A 473 6.15 -5.29 -7.12
CA PHE A 473 6.83 -4.11 -7.62
C PHE A 473 6.01 -3.35 -8.66
N ILE A 474 5.23 -4.10 -9.44
CA ILE A 474 4.54 -3.54 -10.60
C ILE A 474 3.31 -2.73 -10.17
N GLU A 475 2.65 -3.09 -9.06
CA GLU A 475 1.42 -2.47 -8.56
C GLU A 475 1.58 -1.05 -7.95
N SER A 476 2.75 -0.41 -8.00
CA SER A 476 2.98 0.91 -7.37
C SER A 476 2.83 2.10 -8.35
N PRO A 477 1.81 2.97 -8.17
CA PRO A 477 1.61 4.15 -9.02
C PRO A 477 2.76 5.16 -8.99
N ILE A 478 3.43 5.30 -7.83
CA ILE A 478 4.54 6.24 -7.62
C ILE A 478 5.80 5.78 -8.36
N ILE A 479 6.02 4.47 -8.43
CA ILE A 479 7.19 3.88 -9.07
C ILE A 479 7.05 3.87 -10.60
N ASN A 480 5.85 3.62 -11.13
CA ASN A 480 5.60 3.55 -12.57
C ASN A 480 5.94 4.87 -13.28
N HIS A 481 5.84 6.02 -12.61
CA HIS A 481 6.25 7.29 -13.22
C HIS A 481 7.78 7.50 -13.20
N TYR A 482 8.52 6.94 -12.23
CA TYR A 482 9.94 7.25 -12.02
C TYR A 482 10.91 6.22 -12.60
N LEU A 483 10.62 4.91 -12.55
CA LEU A 483 11.55 3.90 -13.08
C LEU A 483 11.43 3.67 -14.58
N LEU A 484 10.25 3.87 -15.17
CA LEU A 484 10.14 3.97 -16.62
C LEU A 484 10.84 5.24 -17.11
N SER A 485 10.73 6.36 -16.38
CA SER A 485 11.45 7.59 -16.70
C SER A 485 12.98 7.47 -16.58
N SER A 486 13.52 6.68 -15.64
CA SER A 486 14.98 6.55 -15.47
C SER A 486 15.65 5.66 -16.51
N ARG A 487 14.93 4.75 -17.17
CA ARG A 487 15.39 4.09 -18.42
C ARG A 487 15.24 5.00 -19.65
N LEU A 488 14.33 5.98 -19.62
CA LEU A 488 14.03 6.90 -20.73
C LEU A 488 14.99 8.11 -20.83
N PHE A 489 15.69 8.47 -19.75
CA PHE A 489 16.73 9.49 -19.76
C PHE A 489 18.11 8.88 -19.53
N GLY A 490 18.60 8.14 -20.53
CA GLY A 490 20.03 7.88 -20.66
C GLY A 490 20.77 9.21 -20.82
N SER A 491 21.70 9.47 -19.90
CA SER A 491 22.82 10.41 -20.00
C SER A 491 22.83 11.34 -21.23
N GLY A 492 22.35 12.57 -21.02
CA GLY A 492 22.82 13.75 -21.74
C GLY A 492 23.89 14.45 -20.93
#